data_AF-A0A7C3LK43-F1
#
_entry.id   AF-A0A7C3LK43-F1
#
_cell.length_a   1.000
_cell.length_b   1.000
_cell.length_c   1.000
_cell.angle_alpha   90.00
_cell.angle_beta   90.00
_cell.angle_gamma   90.00
#
_symmetry.space_group_name_H-M   'P 1'
#
loop_
_entity.id
_entity.type
_entity.pdbx_description
1 polymer ?
#
loop_
_entity_poly.entity_id
_entity_poly.type
_entity_poly.pdbx_seq_one_letter_code
_entity_poly.pdbx_strand_id
1 'polypeptide(L)' 'MKYREASRKLKALGCEELARRGAGSHRIWHNPRNGRIAPLPDWGAKDLKTGTLRAVIRQLDLDWQEFLNVK' A
#
# COMPACT_ATOMS: atom_id res chain seq x y z
N MET A 1 9.99 -6.34 -2.75
CA MET A 1 9.48 -5.43 -1.71
C MET A 1 8.46 -6.17 -0.88
N LYS A 2 8.72 -6.31 0.42
CA LYS A 2 7.81 -6.98 1.37
C LYS A 2 6.70 -6.03 1.80
N TYR A 3 5.60 -6.57 2.33
CA TYR A 3 4.49 -5.75 2.86
C TYR A 3 4.95 -4.67 3.83
N ARG A 4 5.81 -5.03 4.81
CA ARG A 4 6.33 -4.09 5.82
C ARG A 4 7.11 -2.91 5.23
N GLU A 5 7.71 -3.09 4.06
CA GLU A 5 8.43 -2.03 3.37
C GLU A 5 7.46 -1.13 2.60
N ALA A 6 6.53 -1.74 1.85
CA ALA A 6 5.49 -1.02 1.14
C ALA A 6 4.61 -0.19 2.09
N SER A 7 4.24 -0.73 3.26
CA SER A 7 3.42 -0.04 4.25
C SER A 7 4.13 1.17 4.87
N ARG A 8 5.44 1.08 5.13
CA ARG A 8 6.24 2.22 5.59
C ARG A 8 6.27 3.33 4.56
N LYS A 9 6.50 2.97 3.28
CA LYS A 9 6.49 3.92 2.18
C LYS A 9 5.13 4.61 2.01
N LEU A 10 4.04 3.85 2.06
CA LEU A 10 2.68 4.40 1.99
C LEU A 10 2.38 5.38 3.13
N LYS A 11 2.78 5.06 4.36
CA LYS A 11 2.64 5.98 5.51
C LYS A 11 3.42 7.28 5.31
N ALA A 12 4.63 7.19 4.80
CA ALA A 12 5.45 8.37 4.51
C ALA A 12 4.86 9.24 3.38
N LEU A 13 4.08 8.66 2.47
CA LEU A 13 3.29 9.38 1.45
C LEU A 13 1.95 9.91 1.99
N GLY A 14 1.69 9.80 3.30
CA GLY A 14 0.46 10.28 3.93
C GLY A 14 -0.74 9.35 3.75
N CYS A 15 -0.55 8.12 3.29
CA CYS A 15 -1.62 7.11 3.29
C CYS A 15 -1.72 6.41 4.64
N GLU A 16 -2.93 5.96 4.96
CA GLU A 16 -3.27 5.37 6.25
C GLU A 16 -3.78 3.95 6.06
N GLU A 17 -3.34 3.04 6.93
CA GLU A 17 -3.91 1.69 7.00
C GLU A 17 -5.19 1.74 7.85
N LEU A 18 -6.32 1.35 7.27
CA LEU A 18 -7.60 1.31 7.98
C LEU A 18 -7.71 0.06 8.85
N ALA A 19 -8.26 0.23 10.06
CA ALA A 19 -8.53 -0.88 10.96
C ALA A 19 -9.50 -1.87 10.30
N ARG A 20 -9.07 -3.13 10.16
CA ARG A 20 -9.91 -4.16 9.54
C ARG A 20 -10.83 -4.82 10.57
N ARG A 21 -12.00 -5.25 10.11
CA ARG A 21 -12.84 -6.25 10.79
C ARG A 21 -12.89 -7.49 9.88
N GLY A 22 -12.08 -8.52 10.14
CA GLY A 22 -12.06 -9.75 9.32
C GLY A 22 -10.82 -10.63 9.56
N ALA A 23 -10.70 -11.76 8.86
CA ALA A 23 -9.61 -12.74 9.01
C ALA A 23 -8.59 -12.80 7.84
N GLY A 24 -8.85 -12.24 6.65
CA GLY A 24 -7.93 -12.27 5.48
C GLY A 24 -6.58 -11.51 5.60
N SER A 25 -5.64 -11.77 4.70
CA SER A 25 -4.33 -11.11 4.69
C SER A 25 -4.29 -9.73 4.03
N HIS A 26 -5.37 -9.31 3.38
CA HIS A 26 -5.39 -8.00 2.73
C HIS A 26 -5.58 -6.89 3.76
N ARG A 27 -4.76 -5.85 3.62
CA ARG A 27 -4.79 -4.62 4.42
C ARG A 27 -5.38 -3.51 3.57
N ILE A 28 -6.26 -2.72 4.15
CA ILE A 28 -6.94 -1.64 3.43
C ILE A 28 -6.15 -0.36 3.65
N TRP A 29 -5.76 0.28 2.56
CA TRP A 29 -5.07 1.57 2.56
C TRP A 29 -5.99 2.66 2.05
N HIS A 30 -5.95 3.80 2.70
CA HIS A 30 -6.69 5.00 2.37
C HIS A 30 -5.70 6.14 2.09
N ASN A 31 -5.95 6.90 1.04
CA ASN A 31 -5.26 8.16 0.77
C ASN A 31 -6.20 9.31 1.17
N PRO A 32 -5.98 9.99 2.32
CA PRO A 32 -6.83 11.07 2.79
C PRO A 32 -6.88 12.28 1.86
N ARG A 33 -5.87 12.46 0.98
CA ARG A 33 -5.78 13.62 0.07
C ARG A 33 -6.86 13.60 -1.01
N ASN A 34 -7.30 12.42 -1.43
CA ASN A 34 -8.25 12.24 -2.52
C ASN A 34 -9.35 11.21 -2.21
N GLY A 35 -9.39 10.67 -0.99
CA GLY A 35 -10.37 9.69 -0.52
C GLY A 35 -10.23 8.30 -1.15
N ARG A 36 -9.15 8.02 -1.89
CA ARG A 36 -8.97 6.74 -2.59
C ARG A 36 -8.65 5.63 -1.61
N ILE A 37 -9.13 4.42 -1.91
CA ILE A 37 -8.91 3.22 -1.11
C ILE A 37 -8.38 2.09 -1.99
N ALA A 38 -7.41 1.33 -1.50
CA ALA A 38 -6.86 0.17 -2.20
C ALA A 38 -6.50 -0.97 -1.22
N PRO A 39 -6.76 -2.24 -1.59
CA PRO A 39 -6.33 -3.39 -0.81
C PRO A 39 -4.88 -3.79 -1.17
N LEU A 40 -4.01 -3.89 -0.16
CA LEU A 40 -2.64 -4.39 -0.29
C LEU A 40 -2.52 -5.76 0.40
N PRO A 41 -2.19 -6.85 -0.31
CA PRO A 41 -1.97 -8.14 0.34
C PRO A 41 -0.76 -8.10 1.29
N ASP A 42 -0.90 -8.71 2.47
CA ASP A 42 0.19 -8.99 3.41
C ASP A 42 0.60 -10.47 3.30
N TRP A 43 1.60 -10.76 2.45
CA TRP A 43 2.16 -12.11 2.31
C TRP A 43 3.25 -12.44 3.34
N GLY A 44 3.34 -11.65 4.42
CA GLY A 44 4.30 -11.83 5.50
C GLY A 44 5.75 -11.67 5.01
N ALA A 45 6.48 -12.79 4.96
CA ALA A 45 7.90 -12.80 4.59
C ALA A 45 8.15 -12.74 3.07
N LYS A 46 7.12 -12.98 2.24
CA LYS A 46 7.25 -13.01 0.78
C LYS A 46 7.19 -11.60 0.18
N ASP A 47 7.91 -11.43 -0.93
CA ASP A 47 7.84 -10.21 -1.71
C ASP A 47 6.51 -10.09 -2.46
N LEU A 48 5.99 -8.87 -2.48
CA LEU A 48 4.85 -8.50 -3.31
C LEU A 48 5.30 -8.43 -4.77
N LYS A 49 4.45 -8.93 -5.67
CA LYS A 49 4.70 -8.79 -7.11
C LYS A 49 4.67 -7.31 -7.49
N THR A 50 5.63 -6.88 -8.31
CA THR A 50 5.73 -5.48 -8.77
C THR A 50 4.44 -4.99 -9.45
N GLY A 51 3.77 -5.86 -10.23
CA GLY A 51 2.47 -5.54 -10.84
C GLY A 51 1.37 -5.26 -9.80
N THR A 52 1.35 -6.02 -8.70
CA THR A 52 0.42 -5.79 -7.58
C THR A 52 0.69 -4.46 -6.91
N LEU A 53 1.96 -4.14 -6.63
CA LEU A 53 2.33 -2.85 -6.04
C LEU A 53 1.92 -1.70 -6.97
N ARG A 54 2.29 -1.74 -8.25
CA ARG A 54 1.91 -0.71 -9.22
C ARG A 54 0.40 -0.49 -9.30
N ALA A 55 -0.39 -1.57 -9.27
CA ALA A 55 -1.84 -1.48 -9.29
C ALA A 55 -2.37 -0.74 -8.04
N VAL A 56 -1.88 -1.09 -6.85
CA VAL A 56 -2.29 -0.45 -5.59
C VAL A 56 -1.87 1.02 -5.55
N ILE A 57 -0.63 1.34 -5.92
CA ILE A 57 -0.13 2.73 -5.95
C ILE A 57 -0.95 3.59 -6.92
N ARG A 58 -1.27 3.05 -8.11
CA ARG A 58 -2.17 3.72 -9.06
C ARG A 58 -3.59 3.90 -8.52
N GLN A 59 -4.14 2.90 -7.81
CA GLN A 59 -5.48 3.01 -7.21
C GLN A 59 -5.55 4.07 -6.11
N LEU A 60 -4.47 4.24 -5.34
CA LEU A 60 -4.31 5.31 -4.36
C LEU A 60 -3.99 6.66 -5.00
N ASP A 61 -3.85 6.70 -6.33
CA ASP A 61 -3.54 7.90 -7.11
C ASP A 61 -2.24 8.57 -6.62
N LEU A 62 -1.21 7.73 -6.50
CA LEU A 62 0.16 8.09 -6.17
C LEU A 62 1.06 7.84 -7.39
N ASP A 63 2.15 8.59 -7.49
CA ASP A 63 3.16 8.32 -8.50
C ASP A 63 4.05 7.12 -8.14
N TRP A 64 4.39 6.32 -9.16
CA TRP A 64 5.19 5.12 -8.96
C TRP A 64 6.65 5.43 -8.60
N GLN A 65 7.25 6.47 -9.19
CA GLN A 65 8.63 6.85 -8.88
C GLN A 65 8.72 7.50 -7.50
N GLU A 66 7.76 8.35 -7.15
CA GLU A 66 7.64 8.91 -5.81
C GLU A 66 7.61 7.79 -4.76
N PHE A 67 6.77 6.77 -4.95
CA PHE A 67 6.73 5.61 -4.07
C PHE A 67 8.06 4.84 -3.94
N LEU A 68 8.78 4.66 -5.04
CA LEU A 68 10.08 3.99 -5.00
C LEU A 68 11.15 4.80 -4.28
N ASN A 69 11.11 6.12 -4.38
CA ASN A 69 12.11 7.04 -3.83
C ASN A 69 11.94 7.33 -2.33
N VAL A 70 10.79 7.00 -1.75
CA VAL A 70 10.58 7.09 -0.30
C VAL A 70 11.57 6.17 0.43
N LYS A 71 12.36 6.74 1.34
CA LYS A 71 13.39 6.01 2.11
C LYS A 71 12.79 5.17 3.24
#